data_AF-A0A920FX94-F1
#
_entry.id   AF-A0A920FX94-F1
#
_cell.length_a   1.000
_cell.length_b   1.000
_cell.length_c   1.000
_cell.angle_alpha   90.00
_cell.angle_beta   90.00
_cell.angle_gamma   90.00
#
_symmetry.space_group_name_H-M   'P 1'
#
loop_
_entity.id
_entity.type
_entity.pdbx_description
1 polymer ?
#
loop_
_entity_poly.entity_id
_entity_poly.type
_entity_poly.pdbx_seq_one_letter_code
_entity_poly.pdbx_strand_id
1 'polypeptide(L)' 'MIDYASNVNLKVNIGHGLNFSNIKFIKNRKKIDTVHIGHFIISEAIFLSLNETIKKFQRII' A
#
# COMPACT_ATOMS: atom_id res chain seq x y z
N MET A 1 16.02 1.24 6.46
CA MET A 1 15.14 0.61 7.47
C MET A 1 14.58 -0.72 6.98
N ILE A 2 13.91 -0.77 5.81
CA ILE A 2 13.39 -2.02 5.22
C ILE A 2 14.48 -3.10 5.09
N ASP A 3 15.61 -2.77 4.45
CA ASP A 3 16.70 -3.73 4.27
C ASP A 3 17.27 -4.26 5.59
N TYR A 4 17.36 -3.40 6.61
CA TYR A 4 17.82 -3.79 7.94
C TYR A 4 16.84 -4.76 8.59
N ALA A 5 15.54 -4.43 8.59
CA ALA A 5 14.49 -5.29 9.15
C ALA A 5 14.45 -6.66 8.47
N SER A 6 14.55 -6.71 7.14
CA SER A 6 14.60 -7.98 6.40
C SER A 6 15.86 -8.80 6.74
N ASN A 7 17.02 -8.15 6.92
CA ASN A 7 18.26 -8.85 7.27
C ASN A 7 18.21 -9.48 8.67
N VAL A 8 17.37 -8.97 9.57
CA VAL A 8 17.12 -9.55 10.90
C VAL A 8 15.86 -10.43 10.94
N ASN A 9 15.38 -10.90 9.78
CA ASN A 9 14.21 -11.76 9.62
C ASN A 9 12.88 -11.17 10.16
N LEU A 10 12.76 -9.84 10.20
CA LEU A 10 11.49 -9.20 10.51
C LEU A 10 10.66 -8.99 9.24
N LYS A 11 9.35 -9.25 9.37
CA LYS A 11 8.37 -8.89 8.35
C LYS A 11 8.16 -7.39 8.34
N VAL A 12 8.14 -6.81 7.15
CA VAL A 12 8.00 -5.36 6.96
C VAL A 12 6.62 -5.08 6.41
N ASN A 13 5.76 -4.54 7.28
CA ASN A 13 4.46 -4.03 6.90
C ASN A 13 4.54 -2.50 6.78
N ILE A 14 3.81 -1.94 5.82
CA ILE A 14 3.74 -0.49 5.63
C ILE A 14 2.28 -0.02 5.58
N GLY A 15 2.09 1.27 5.84
CA GLY A 15 0.77 1.89 5.82
C GLY A 15 0.87 3.39 6.09
N HIS A 16 -0.26 3.99 6.48
CA HIS A 16 -0.44 5.41 6.79
C HIS A 16 -0.19 6.39 5.63
N GLY A 17 -1.17 7.25 5.33
CA GLY A 17 -1.04 8.31 4.33
C GLY A 17 -0.88 7.84 2.88
N LEU A 18 -1.06 6.54 2.62
CA LEU A 18 -0.93 5.97 1.27
C LEU A 18 -2.14 6.33 0.40
N ASN A 19 -1.86 6.67 -0.86
CA ASN A 19 -2.82 7.05 -1.89
C ASN A 19 -2.34 6.56 -3.27
N PHE A 20 -3.11 6.81 -4.32
CA PHE A 20 -2.78 6.34 -5.67
C PHE A 20 -1.45 6.88 -6.25
N SER A 21 -0.99 8.05 -5.81
CA SER A 21 0.24 8.64 -6.33
C SER A 21 1.46 8.08 -5.62
N ASN A 22 1.43 7.99 -4.28
CA ASN A 22 2.60 7.61 -3.50
C ASN A 22 2.80 6.09 -3.37
N ILE A 23 1.74 5.29 -3.53
CA ILE A 23 1.85 3.82 -3.45
C ILE A 23 2.75 3.24 -4.55
N LYS A 24 2.91 3.97 -5.67
CA LYS A 24 3.80 3.57 -6.77
C LYS A 24 5.27 3.45 -6.36
N PHE A 25 5.72 4.25 -5.39
CA PHE A 25 7.10 4.21 -4.89
C PHE A 25 7.41 2.94 -4.09
N ILE A 26 6.35 2.24 -3.63
CA ILE A 26 6.43 1.00 -2.87
C ILE A 26 6.45 -0.22 -3.78
N LYS A 27 5.80 -0.16 -4.95
CA LYS A 27 5.67 -1.26 -5.93
C LYS A 27 6.98 -2.02 -6.21
N ASN A 28 8.11 -1.30 -6.25
CA ASN A 28 9.40 -1.88 -6.60
C ASN A 28 10.20 -2.47 -5.42
N ARG A 29 9.65 -2.44 -4.19
CA ARG A 29 10.33 -2.91 -2.98
C ARG A 29 9.90 -4.34 -2.66
N LYS A 30 10.66 -5.33 -3.14
CA LYS A 30 10.43 -6.78 -2.92
C LYS A 30 10.45 -7.25 -1.45
N LYS A 31 10.82 -6.37 -0.52
CA LYS A 31 11.06 -6.68 0.90
C LYS A 31 9.92 -6.23 1.81
N ILE A 32 8.73 -6.03 1.26
CA ILE A 32 7.52 -5.59 1.97
C ILE A 32 6.51 -6.72 1.94
N ASP A 33 6.03 -7.13 3.10
CA ASP A 33 5.11 -8.25 3.27
C ASP A 33 3.65 -7.83 3.10
N THR A 34 3.26 -6.67 3.63
CA THR A 34 1.86 -6.22 3.61
C THR A 34 1.75 -4.71 3.56
N VAL A 35 0.73 -4.23 2.83
CA VAL A 35 0.37 -2.82 2.75
C VAL A 35 -1.03 -2.62 3.33
N HIS A 36 -1.15 -1.74 4.33
CA HIS A 36 -2.42 -1.37 4.94
C HIS A 36 -2.84 0.04 4.49
N ILE A 37 -3.99 0.14 3.84
CA ILE A 37 -4.58 1.42 3.39
C ILE A 37 -6.02 1.48 3.87
N GLY A 38 -6.32 2.44 4.76
CA GLY A 38 -7.65 2.61 5.36
C GLY A 38 -8.34 3.86 4.84
N HIS A 39 -8.06 5.00 5.50
CA HIS A 39 -8.73 6.28 5.27
C HIS A 39 -8.88 6.64 3.78
N PHE A 40 -7.80 6.54 2.99
CA PHE A 40 -7.86 6.86 1.57
C PHE A 40 -8.79 5.94 0.77
N ILE A 41 -8.83 4.62 1.05
CA ILE A 41 -9.75 3.70 0.37
C ILE A 41 -11.20 4.11 0.64
N ILE A 42 -11.53 4.41 1.90
CA ILE A 42 -12.90 4.78 2.27
C ILE A 42 -13.29 6.14 1.70
N SER A 43 -12.41 7.14 1.80
CA SER A 43 -12.66 8.47 1.25
C SER A 43 -12.85 8.45 -0.27
N GLU A 44 -12.03 7.69 -1.00
CA GLU A 44 -12.11 7.59 -2.46
C GLU A 44 -13.32 6.76 -2.93
N ALA A 45 -13.72 5.77 -2.13
CA ALA A 45 -14.90 4.94 -2.41
C ALA A 45 -16.21 5.76 -2.50
N ILE A 46 -16.26 6.95 -1.91
CA ILE A 46 -17.39 7.88 -2.05
C ILE A 46 -17.58 8.30 -3.52
N PHE A 47 -16.49 8.42 -4.28
CA PHE A 47 -16.52 8.88 -5.68
C PHE A 47 -16.52 7.75 -6.69
N LEU A 48 -15.86 6.62 -6.39
CA LEU A 48 -15.62 5.54 -7.35
C LEU A 48 -16.35 4.23 -7.03
N SER A 49 -16.93 4.10 -5.83
CA SER A 49 -17.27 2.83 -5.16
C SER A 49 -16.05 2.10 -4.55
N LEU A 50 -16.30 1.37 -3.47
CA LEU A 50 -15.27 0.60 -2.76
C LEU A 50 -14.58 -0.43 -3.68
N ASN A 51 -15.36 -1.13 -4.50
CA ASN A 51 -14.84 -2.16 -5.40
C ASN A 51 -13.85 -1.57 -6.42
N GLU A 52 -14.22 -0.47 -7.07
CA GLU A 52 -13.35 0.16 -8.06
C GLU A 52 -12.11 0.81 -7.42
N THR A 53 -12.23 1.40 -6.23
CA THR A 53 -11.08 1.91 -5.48
C THR A 53 -10.07 0.81 -5.15
N ILE A 54 -10.55 -0.36 -4.68
CA ILE A 54 -9.68 -1.51 -4.39
C ILE A 54 -9.02 -2.02 -5.67
N LYS A 55 -9.79 -2.22 -6.76
CA LYS A 55 -9.22 -2.65 -8.06
C LYS A 55 -8.18 -1.66 -8.59
N LYS A 56 -8.39 -0.36 -8.42
CA LYS A 56 -7.38 0.66 -8.80
C LYS A 56 -6.08 0.45 -8.03
N PHE A 57 -6.13 0.22 -6.72
CA PHE A 57 -4.92 -0.10 -5.94
C PHE A 57 -4.23 -1.38 -6.43
N GLN A 58 -4.98 -2.45 -6.67
CA GLN A 58 -4.44 -3.72 -7.18
C GLN A 58 -3.78 -3.61 -8.55
N ARG A 59 -4.18 -2.64 -9.39
CA ARG A 59 -3.53 -2.37 -10.68
C ARG A 59 -2.23 -1.58 -10.52
N ILE A 60 -2.14 -0.77 -9.47
CA ILE A 60 -0.97 0.09 -9.22
C ILE A 60 0.14 -0.69 -8.52
N ILE A 61 -0.21 -1.52 -7.53
CA ILE A 61 0.69 -2.44 -6.83
C ILE A 61 1.03 -3.61 -7.76
#